data_AF-A0A7C3W2S2-F1
#
_entry.id   AF-A0A7C3W2S2-F1
#
_cell.length_a   1.000
_cell.length_b   1.000
_cell.length_c   1.000
_cell.angle_alpha   90.00
_cell.angle_beta   90.00
_cell.angle_gamma   90.00
#
_symmetry.space_group_name_H-M   'P 1'
#
loop_
_entity.id
_entity.type
_entity.pdbx_description
1 polymer ?
#
loop_
_entity_poly.entity_id
_entity_poly.type
_entity_poly.pdbx_seq_one_letter_code
_entity_poly.pdbx_strand_id
1 'polypeptide(L)'
;MVKPSSAATGTCWSRANHSSEQLMRLLHECCSGCAYCVMVCPQNALMTDGWAYLLSERCTDCNLCYYACPNRCFVPDTKPYSPRRNVAQSYDVLVIGAGIGGLMTAAALACRGHCVAVFEQLGFPGGRYTELSYRGAAVTTAAWTSLGPKSHIGRFLAELGIDQNPEGGGLRYISLHDIGLREQYAIRFPDGRHYSSLQQMLPSEVYRAWMRAVARGRRGAPEDVSAHDYVASFCPNTDLLAVVDAIAITASGVSSRSMPAHEFIQIVLDSAAAGTDFAMPAGGV
;
A
#
# COMPACT_ATOMS: atom_id res chain seq x y z
N MET A 1 -24.03 14.09 -72.91
CA MET A 1 -24.75 15.37 -73.02
C MET A 1 -25.86 15.36 -71.99
N VAL A 2 -25.99 16.44 -71.20
CA VAL A 2 -27.00 16.74 -70.16
C VAL A 2 -26.82 16.10 -68.77
N LYS A 3 -26.23 16.88 -67.86
CA LYS A 3 -26.77 17.21 -66.50
C LYS A 3 -27.61 18.50 -66.65
N PRO A 4 -28.36 19.02 -65.64
CA PRO A 4 -29.06 18.45 -64.46
C PRO A 4 -30.48 19.08 -64.23
N SER A 5 -31.24 18.60 -63.22
CA SER A 5 -32.17 19.38 -62.36
C SER A 5 -32.65 18.47 -61.21
N SER A 6 -32.95 18.87 -59.98
CA SER A 6 -32.95 20.13 -59.23
C SER A 6 -32.91 19.77 -57.73
N ALA A 7 -32.39 20.67 -56.90
CA ALA A 7 -32.29 20.53 -55.45
C ALA A 7 -33.64 20.41 -54.73
N ALA A 8 -33.68 19.62 -53.66
CA ALA A 8 -34.61 19.82 -52.54
C ALA A 8 -33.90 19.44 -51.23
N THR A 9 -33.80 20.44 -50.37
CA THR A 9 -33.23 20.43 -49.03
C THR A 9 -33.91 19.38 -48.14
N GLY A 10 -33.14 18.39 -47.70
CA GLY A 10 -33.55 17.41 -46.71
C GLY A 10 -33.72 18.06 -45.34
N THR A 11 -34.96 18.41 -45.03
CA THR A 11 -35.43 18.84 -43.72
C THR A 11 -35.50 17.65 -42.76
N CYS A 12 -35.04 17.91 -41.53
CA CYS A 12 -35.50 17.36 -40.26
C CYS A 12 -36.29 16.04 -40.34
N TRP A 13 -35.59 14.91 -40.25
CA TRP A 13 -36.20 13.66 -39.79
C TRP A 13 -36.11 13.62 -38.27
N SER A 14 -37.15 14.12 -37.62
CA SER A 14 -37.47 13.81 -36.24
C SER A 14 -38.10 12.42 -36.16
N ARG A 15 -37.50 11.53 -35.35
CA ARG A 15 -37.99 10.29 -34.71
C ARG A 15 -36.75 9.45 -34.35
N ALA A 16 -36.55 8.88 -33.17
CA ALA A 16 -37.34 8.80 -31.96
C ALA A 16 -36.41 8.28 -30.83
N ASN A 17 -36.79 8.58 -29.59
CA ASN A 17 -36.44 7.89 -28.33
C ASN A 17 -34.96 7.85 -27.92
N HIS A 18 -34.51 8.88 -27.21
CA HIS A 18 -33.51 8.71 -26.16
C HIS A 18 -34.14 7.86 -25.04
N SER A 19 -33.93 6.55 -25.10
CA SER A 19 -34.22 5.65 -23.99
C SER A 19 -33.35 6.03 -22.80
N SER A 20 -33.98 6.26 -21.65
CA SER A 20 -33.39 6.45 -20.32
C SER A 20 -31.94 5.97 -20.22
N GLU A 21 -31.00 6.93 -20.13
CA GLU A 21 -29.57 6.66 -19.95
C GLU A 21 -29.39 5.76 -18.73
N GLN A 22 -28.92 4.54 -18.99
CA GLN A 22 -28.33 3.71 -17.96
C GLN A 22 -27.13 4.50 -17.43
N LEU A 23 -27.06 4.70 -16.11
CA LEU A 23 -26.05 5.55 -15.52
C LEU A 23 -25.42 4.82 -14.34
N MET A 24 -24.15 4.47 -14.51
CA MET A 24 -23.28 4.21 -13.36
C MET A 24 -23.37 5.36 -12.34
N ARG A 25 -23.72 5.06 -11.10
CA ARG A 25 -23.75 6.04 -10.00
C ARG A 25 -22.55 5.87 -9.09
N LEU A 26 -22.00 6.98 -8.63
CA LEU A 26 -20.91 7.03 -7.65
C LEU A 26 -21.42 7.56 -6.30
N LEU A 27 -21.31 6.73 -5.26
CA LEU A 27 -21.50 7.08 -3.85
C LEU A 27 -20.16 7.59 -3.30
N HIS A 28 -20.01 8.91 -3.30
CA HIS A 28 -18.76 9.55 -2.94
C HIS A 28 -18.39 9.33 -1.47
N GLU A 29 -19.39 9.25 -0.60
CA GLU A 29 -19.27 9.02 0.84
C GLU A 29 -18.63 7.67 1.21
N CYS A 30 -18.65 6.69 0.31
CA CYS A 30 -18.02 5.39 0.52
C CYS A 30 -16.56 5.35 0.00
N CYS A 31 -16.12 6.38 -0.72
CA CYS A 31 -14.81 6.36 -1.35
C CYS A 31 -13.68 6.40 -0.32
N SER A 32 -12.56 5.76 -0.62
CA SER A 32 -11.35 5.82 0.22
C SER A 32 -10.11 6.29 -0.55
N GLY A 33 -10.28 6.80 -1.77
CA GLY A 33 -9.19 7.32 -2.58
C GLY A 33 -8.20 6.30 -3.13
N CYS A 34 -8.52 5.00 -3.16
CA CYS A 34 -7.59 3.96 -3.63
C CYS A 34 -7.27 3.98 -5.13
N ALA A 35 -8.04 4.74 -5.93
CA ALA A 35 -7.88 4.88 -7.39
C ALA A 35 -8.00 3.58 -8.22
N TYR A 36 -8.38 2.44 -7.64
CA TYR A 36 -8.54 1.18 -8.39
C TYR A 36 -9.53 1.30 -9.56
N CYS A 37 -10.59 2.07 -9.37
CA CYS A 37 -11.58 2.35 -10.41
C CYS A 37 -11.00 3.11 -11.62
N VAL A 38 -10.00 3.97 -11.40
CA VAL A 38 -9.30 4.71 -12.48
C VAL A 38 -8.44 3.74 -13.29
N MET A 39 -7.72 2.84 -12.61
CA MET A 39 -6.83 1.87 -13.27
C MET A 39 -7.56 0.87 -14.16
N VAL A 40 -8.81 0.51 -13.82
CA VAL A 40 -9.60 -0.45 -14.60
C VAL A 40 -10.48 0.19 -15.67
N CYS A 41 -10.57 1.52 -15.75
CA CYS A 41 -11.51 2.19 -16.65
C CYS A 41 -10.94 2.30 -18.08
N PRO A 42 -11.49 1.58 -19.07
CA PRO A 42 -10.96 1.62 -20.44
C PRO A 42 -11.28 2.94 -21.17
N GLN A 43 -12.29 3.68 -20.70
CA GLN A 43 -12.76 4.91 -21.35
C GLN A 43 -12.16 6.18 -20.75
N ASN A 44 -11.30 6.06 -19.71
CA ASN A 44 -10.86 7.21 -18.92
C ASN A 44 -12.04 8.08 -18.44
N ALA A 45 -13.16 7.43 -18.09
CA ALA A 45 -14.36 8.06 -17.54
C ALA A 45 -14.24 8.31 -16.03
N LEU A 46 -13.20 7.77 -15.38
CA LEU A 46 -12.95 7.91 -13.95
C LEU A 46 -11.65 8.67 -13.73
N MET A 47 -11.71 9.67 -12.84
CA MET A 47 -10.58 10.51 -12.46
C MET A 47 -10.45 10.56 -10.94
N THR A 48 -9.28 11.00 -10.46
CA THR A 48 -9.07 11.19 -9.02
C THR A 48 -8.06 12.30 -8.69
N ASP A 49 -8.33 13.00 -7.60
CA ASP A 49 -7.44 13.95 -6.90
C ASP A 49 -7.17 13.52 -5.45
N GLY A 50 -7.43 12.25 -5.13
CA GLY A 50 -7.63 11.75 -3.78
C GLY A 50 -9.05 11.21 -3.58
N TRP A 51 -10.02 11.71 -4.34
CA TRP A 51 -11.38 11.17 -4.40
C TRP A 51 -11.76 10.78 -5.81
N ALA A 52 -12.70 9.85 -5.99
CA ALA A 52 -13.13 9.42 -7.31
C ALA A 52 -14.16 10.40 -7.89
N TYR A 53 -14.08 10.65 -9.20
CA TYR A 53 -15.07 11.39 -9.99
C TYR A 53 -15.42 10.61 -11.24
N LEU A 54 -16.72 10.59 -11.59
CA LEU A 54 -17.24 9.96 -12.81
C LEU A 54 -17.63 11.03 -13.83
N LEU A 55 -17.03 10.93 -15.01
CA LEU A 55 -17.38 11.66 -16.22
C LEU A 55 -18.42 10.84 -16.99
N SER A 56 -19.70 11.07 -16.67
CA SER A 56 -20.82 10.30 -17.22
C SER A 56 -20.84 10.27 -18.74
N GLU A 57 -20.42 11.36 -19.39
CA GLU A 57 -20.37 11.51 -20.85
C GLU A 57 -19.36 10.58 -21.54
N ARG A 58 -18.45 9.95 -20.78
CA ARG A 58 -17.48 8.96 -21.27
C ARG A 58 -17.81 7.54 -20.82
N CYS A 59 -18.78 7.37 -19.92
CA CYS A 59 -19.11 6.08 -19.36
C CYS A 59 -19.83 5.21 -20.39
N THR A 60 -19.46 3.93 -20.46
CA THR A 60 -20.11 2.93 -21.33
C THR A 60 -20.84 1.85 -20.53
N ASP A 61 -21.05 2.06 -19.24
CA ASP A 61 -21.66 1.10 -18.30
C ASP A 61 -21.06 -0.32 -18.34
N CYS A 62 -19.74 -0.41 -18.58
CA CYS A 62 -19.02 -1.68 -18.59
C CYS A 62 -18.91 -2.36 -17.20
N ASN A 63 -19.30 -1.67 -16.12
CA ASN A 63 -19.31 -2.15 -14.73
C ASN A 63 -17.95 -2.58 -14.14
N LEU A 64 -16.82 -2.31 -14.81
CA LEU A 64 -15.49 -2.68 -14.27
C LEU A 64 -15.19 -1.99 -12.93
N CYS A 65 -15.60 -0.73 -12.76
CA CYS A 65 -15.42 0.00 -11.51
C CYS A 65 -16.22 -0.59 -10.33
N TYR A 66 -17.40 -1.19 -10.60
CA TYR A 66 -18.19 -1.91 -9.60
C TYR A 66 -17.40 -3.08 -9.03
N TYR A 67 -16.76 -3.89 -9.90
CA TYR A 67 -15.99 -5.06 -9.45
C TYR A 67 -14.65 -4.67 -8.81
N ALA A 68 -14.04 -3.57 -9.23
CA ALA A 68 -12.75 -3.14 -8.71
C ALA A 68 -12.83 -2.40 -7.37
N CYS A 69 -13.99 -1.84 -7.01
CA CYS A 69 -14.12 -0.98 -5.84
C CYS A 69 -14.31 -1.79 -4.54
N PRO A 70 -13.35 -1.76 -3.60
CA PRO A 70 -13.46 -2.49 -2.34
C PRO A 70 -14.60 -1.98 -1.44
N ASN A 71 -14.98 -0.72 -1.59
CA ASN A 71 -16.02 -0.07 -0.78
C ASN A 71 -17.38 -0.03 -1.49
N ARG A 72 -17.49 -0.63 -2.69
CA ARG A 72 -18.72 -0.67 -3.50
C ARG A 72 -19.34 0.71 -3.74
N CYS A 73 -18.50 1.73 -3.98
CA CYS A 73 -18.95 3.09 -4.27
C CYS A 73 -19.74 3.20 -5.57
N PHE A 74 -19.55 2.25 -6.50
CA PHE A 74 -20.18 2.28 -7.81
C PHE A 74 -21.45 1.44 -7.78
N VAL A 75 -22.58 2.02 -8.19
CA VAL A 75 -23.89 1.37 -8.20
C VAL A 75 -24.38 1.32 -9.64
N PRO A 76 -24.37 0.15 -10.30
CA PRO A 76 -24.96 -0.01 -11.61
C PRO A 76 -26.49 -0.04 -11.51
N ASP A 77 -27.17 0.39 -12.56
CA ASP A 77 -28.64 0.34 -12.62
C ASP A 77 -29.19 -1.07 -12.81
N THR A 78 -28.39 -1.98 -13.38
CA THR A 78 -28.72 -3.40 -13.50
C THR A 78 -27.80 -4.25 -12.63
N LYS A 79 -28.35 -5.33 -12.07
CA LYS A 79 -27.57 -6.24 -11.23
C LYS A 79 -26.44 -6.86 -12.07
N PRO A 80 -25.17 -6.63 -11.69
CA PRO A 80 -24.03 -7.15 -12.44
C PRO A 80 -23.96 -8.67 -12.36
N TYR A 81 -23.39 -9.28 -13.40
CA TYR A 81 -23.18 -10.72 -13.47
C TYR A 81 -22.32 -11.20 -12.29
N SER A 82 -22.79 -12.23 -11.60
CA SER A 82 -22.02 -12.91 -10.56
C SER A 82 -21.46 -14.20 -11.15
N PRO A 83 -20.13 -14.28 -11.41
CA PRO A 83 -19.54 -15.50 -11.94
C PRO A 83 -19.79 -16.68 -11.00
N ARG A 84 -20.17 -17.83 -11.57
CA ARG A 84 -20.21 -19.08 -10.82
C ARG A 84 -18.79 -19.43 -10.39
N ARG A 85 -18.59 -19.62 -9.08
CA ARG A 85 -17.30 -20.02 -8.53
C ARG A 85 -17.28 -21.53 -8.37
N ASN A 86 -16.26 -22.18 -8.90
CA ASN A 86 -15.97 -23.59 -8.59
C ASN A 86 -15.27 -23.64 -7.23
N VAL A 87 -16.06 -23.82 -6.18
CA VAL A 87 -15.57 -24.01 -4.80
C VAL A 87 -15.83 -25.44 -4.37
N ALA A 88 -14.92 -26.01 -3.59
CA ALA A 88 -15.15 -27.32 -2.98
C ALA A 88 -16.28 -27.20 -1.95
N GLN A 89 -16.92 -28.33 -1.64
CA GLN A 89 -18.02 -28.38 -0.69
C GLN A 89 -17.57 -28.22 0.77
N SER A 90 -16.29 -28.48 1.07
CA SER A 90 -15.75 -28.46 2.43
C SER A 90 -14.27 -28.04 2.45
N TYR A 91 -13.92 -27.27 3.47
CA TYR A 91 -12.56 -26.85 3.81
C TYR A 91 -12.40 -26.93 5.33
N ASP A 92 -11.18 -27.17 5.83
CA ASP A 92 -10.89 -27.12 7.26
C ASP A 92 -10.90 -25.69 7.78
N VAL A 93 -10.39 -24.76 6.96
CA VAL A 93 -10.26 -23.34 7.32
C VAL A 93 -10.66 -22.45 6.14
N LEU A 94 -11.41 -21.40 6.46
CA LEU A 94 -11.76 -20.31 5.55
C LEU A 94 -10.97 -19.05 5.97
N VAL A 95 -10.24 -18.45 5.03
CA VAL A 95 -9.56 -17.17 5.20
C VAL A 95 -10.26 -16.14 4.34
N ILE A 96 -10.75 -15.05 4.95
CA ILE A 96 -11.42 -13.96 4.25
C ILE A 96 -10.44 -12.80 4.11
N GLY A 97 -10.09 -12.48 2.87
CA GLY A 97 -9.09 -11.48 2.49
C GLY A 97 -7.74 -12.11 2.16
N ALA A 98 -7.27 -11.89 0.93
CA ALA A 98 -5.96 -12.31 0.45
C ALA A 98 -4.90 -11.22 0.67
N GLY A 99 -5.02 -10.39 1.72
CA GLY A 99 -3.93 -9.51 2.15
C GLY A 99 -2.77 -10.29 2.78
N ILE A 100 -1.66 -9.61 3.07
CA ILE A 100 -0.46 -10.25 3.65
C ILE A 100 -0.77 -11.16 4.86
N GLY A 101 -1.55 -10.69 5.83
CA GLY A 101 -1.91 -11.51 7.00
C GLY A 101 -2.76 -12.74 6.66
N GLY A 102 -3.70 -12.62 5.71
CA GLY A 102 -4.52 -13.73 5.25
C GLY A 102 -3.72 -14.76 4.48
N LEU A 103 -2.85 -14.32 3.56
CA LEU A 103 -1.97 -15.19 2.79
C LEU A 103 -0.95 -15.90 3.68
N MET A 104 -0.32 -15.19 4.61
CA MET A 104 0.61 -15.81 5.59
C MET A 104 -0.11 -16.86 6.43
N THR A 105 -1.30 -16.55 6.95
CA THR A 105 -2.12 -17.50 7.73
C THR A 105 -2.47 -18.73 6.90
N ALA A 106 -2.94 -18.54 5.67
CA ALA A 106 -3.30 -19.63 4.77
C ALA A 106 -2.09 -20.51 4.43
N ALA A 107 -0.93 -19.90 4.15
CA ALA A 107 0.31 -20.62 3.89
C ALA A 107 0.74 -21.47 5.09
N ALA A 108 0.75 -20.89 6.30
CA ALA A 108 1.13 -21.61 7.52
C ALA A 108 0.23 -22.82 7.83
N LEU A 109 -1.07 -22.69 7.56
CA LEU A 109 -2.05 -23.76 7.76
C LEU A 109 -1.94 -24.84 6.67
N ALA A 110 -1.77 -24.43 5.41
CA ALA A 110 -1.56 -25.35 4.30
C ALA A 110 -0.27 -26.17 4.48
N CYS A 111 0.83 -25.54 4.92
CA CYS A 111 2.09 -26.23 5.27
C CYS A 111 1.91 -27.25 6.41
N ARG A 112 0.87 -27.10 7.24
CA ARG A 112 0.51 -28.05 8.31
C ARG A 112 -0.54 -29.09 7.88
N GLY A 113 -0.86 -29.15 6.59
CA GLY A 113 -1.74 -30.15 6.01
C GLY A 113 -3.24 -29.82 6.05
N HIS A 114 -3.62 -28.60 6.41
CA HIS A 114 -5.03 -28.18 6.39
C HIS A 114 -5.49 -27.86 4.97
N CYS A 115 -6.74 -28.22 4.65
CA CYS A 115 -7.43 -27.77 3.45
C CYS A 115 -7.96 -26.36 3.66
N VAL A 116 -7.25 -25.36 3.13
CA VAL A 116 -7.58 -23.94 3.31
C VAL A 116 -8.18 -23.34 2.04
N ALA A 117 -9.26 -22.57 2.19
CA ALA A 117 -9.75 -21.70 1.13
C ALA A 117 -9.56 -20.23 1.48
N VAL A 118 -9.03 -19.46 0.53
CA VAL A 118 -8.88 -18.00 0.63
C VAL A 118 -9.91 -17.34 -0.26
N PHE A 119 -10.70 -16.41 0.29
CA PHE A 119 -11.69 -15.64 -0.43
C PHE A 119 -11.31 -14.17 -0.46
N GLU A 120 -11.06 -13.65 -1.66
CA GLU A 120 -10.75 -12.24 -1.91
C GLU A 120 -11.91 -11.58 -2.66
N GLN A 121 -12.19 -10.32 -2.32
CA GLN A 121 -13.19 -9.52 -3.01
C GLN A 121 -12.62 -8.83 -4.25
N LEU A 122 -11.35 -8.44 -4.22
CA LEU A 122 -10.63 -7.80 -5.30
C LEU A 122 -10.30 -8.81 -6.42
N GLY A 123 -10.04 -8.30 -7.61
CA GLY A 123 -9.58 -9.10 -8.76
C GLY A 123 -8.13 -9.56 -8.66
N PHE A 124 -7.44 -9.26 -7.56
CA PHE A 124 -6.02 -9.55 -7.34
C PHE A 124 -5.74 -9.79 -5.84
N PRO A 125 -4.72 -10.58 -5.48
CA PRO A 125 -4.31 -10.81 -4.10
C PRO A 125 -3.32 -9.75 -3.59
N GLY A 126 -3.03 -9.80 -2.28
CA GLY A 126 -2.05 -8.99 -1.56
C GLY A 126 -2.62 -7.72 -0.92
N GLY A 127 -3.80 -7.27 -1.35
CA GLY A 127 -4.55 -6.20 -0.70
C GLY A 127 -3.79 -4.87 -0.71
N ARG A 128 -3.27 -4.44 0.45
CA ARG A 128 -2.44 -3.23 0.63
C ARG A 128 -0.93 -3.50 0.54
N TYR A 129 -0.54 -4.75 0.31
CA TYR A 129 0.83 -5.23 0.25
C TYR A 129 0.99 -6.04 -1.05
N THR A 130 0.87 -5.33 -2.17
CA THR A 130 1.02 -5.85 -3.54
C THR A 130 1.31 -4.69 -4.49
N GLU A 131 1.68 -5.02 -5.73
CA GLU A 131 1.91 -4.08 -6.81
C GLU A 131 0.97 -4.30 -8.00
N LEU A 132 0.58 -3.19 -8.63
CA LEU A 132 -0.25 -3.17 -9.83
C LEU A 132 0.49 -2.46 -10.96
N SER A 133 0.39 -2.99 -12.17
CA SER A 133 0.93 -2.33 -13.37
C SER A 133 0.02 -1.18 -13.80
N TYR A 134 0.58 0.02 -13.85
CA TYR A 134 -0.11 1.22 -14.33
C TYR A 134 0.82 2.04 -15.24
N ARG A 135 0.43 2.21 -16.51
CA ARG A 135 1.18 2.96 -17.53
C ARG A 135 2.66 2.54 -17.66
N GLY A 136 2.92 1.24 -17.56
CA GLY A 136 4.27 0.67 -17.68
C GLY A 136 5.12 0.77 -16.40
N ALA A 137 4.56 1.29 -15.30
CA ALA A 137 5.20 1.30 -13.98
C ALA A 137 4.51 0.33 -13.02
N ALA A 138 5.27 -0.26 -12.11
CA ALA A 138 4.71 -0.97 -10.96
C ALA A 138 4.36 0.06 -9.87
N VAL A 139 3.13 0.02 -9.38
CA VAL A 139 2.60 0.94 -8.36
C VAL A 139 2.11 0.12 -7.18
N THR A 140 2.64 0.40 -5.99
CA THR A 140 2.24 -0.31 -4.78
C THR A 140 0.83 0.09 -4.33
N THR A 141 0.15 -0.83 -3.66
CA THR A 141 -1.23 -0.64 -3.17
C THR A 141 -1.33 -0.02 -1.78
N ALA A 142 -0.21 0.16 -1.08
CA ALA A 142 0.00 1.09 0.04
C ALA A 142 1.42 0.93 0.60
N ALA A 143 1.76 -0.29 1.01
CA ALA A 143 3.08 -0.57 1.57
C ALA A 143 4.15 -0.37 0.50
N TRP A 144 5.21 0.34 0.86
CA TRP A 144 6.33 0.64 -0.03
C TRP A 144 7.66 0.08 0.52
N THR A 145 7.60 -0.60 1.69
CA THR A 145 8.78 -1.13 2.35
C THR A 145 8.60 -2.57 2.82
N SER A 146 9.73 -3.28 2.83
CA SER A 146 9.93 -4.53 3.54
C SER A 146 11.19 -4.38 4.40
N LEU A 147 11.18 -4.92 5.63
CA LEU A 147 12.34 -4.91 6.52
C LEU A 147 13.35 -6.03 6.17
N GLY A 148 13.22 -6.63 4.99
CA GLY A 148 14.13 -7.66 4.47
C GLY A 148 14.02 -9.01 5.19
N PRO A 149 14.99 -9.91 4.93
CA PRO A 149 14.96 -11.30 5.40
C PRO A 149 15.03 -11.44 6.93
N LYS A 150 15.62 -10.45 7.61
CA LYS A 150 15.73 -10.45 9.08
C LYS A 150 14.47 -9.98 9.80
N SER A 151 13.49 -9.45 9.08
CA SER A 151 12.20 -9.04 9.64
C SER A 151 11.38 -10.22 10.13
N HIS A 152 10.32 -9.95 10.91
CA HIS A 152 9.37 -11.00 11.29
C HIS A 152 8.71 -11.68 10.08
N ILE A 153 8.39 -10.90 9.03
CA ILE A 153 7.85 -11.44 7.78
C ILE A 153 8.90 -12.32 7.08
N GLY A 154 10.14 -11.83 6.95
CA GLY A 154 11.23 -12.59 6.32
C GLY A 154 11.51 -13.92 7.02
N ARG A 155 11.65 -13.91 8.36
CA ARG A 155 11.84 -15.14 9.15
C ARG A 155 10.67 -16.10 9.02
N PHE A 156 9.43 -15.59 9.02
CA PHE A 156 8.25 -16.42 8.82
C PHE A 156 8.26 -17.11 7.45
N LEU A 157 8.59 -16.39 6.38
CA LEU A 157 8.69 -16.97 5.05
C LEU A 157 9.80 -18.04 4.98
N ALA A 158 10.92 -17.81 5.69
CA ALA A 158 12.01 -18.77 5.82
C ALA A 158 11.60 -20.05 6.56
N GLU A 159 10.84 -19.91 7.65
CA GLU A 159 10.30 -21.04 8.42
C GLU A 159 9.34 -21.90 7.58
N LEU A 160 8.64 -21.31 6.62
CA LEU A 160 7.78 -22.03 5.67
C LEU A 160 8.55 -22.58 4.45
N GLY A 161 9.85 -22.29 4.33
CA GLY A 161 10.68 -22.70 3.18
C GLY A 161 10.34 -21.99 1.87
N ILE A 162 9.62 -20.85 1.93
CA ILE A 162 9.18 -20.10 0.74
C ILE A 162 10.34 -19.33 0.09
N ASP A 163 11.36 -18.95 0.86
CA ASP A 163 12.54 -18.21 0.39
C ASP A 163 13.66 -19.10 -0.18
N GLN A 164 13.60 -20.44 0.01
CA GLN A 164 14.74 -21.34 -0.24
C GLN A 164 14.78 -22.00 -1.62
N ASN A 165 13.86 -21.68 -2.55
CA ASN A 165 13.77 -22.38 -3.84
C ASN A 165 14.12 -21.49 -5.06
N PRO A 166 15.40 -21.34 -5.43
CA PRO A 166 15.83 -20.49 -6.55
C PRO A 166 15.42 -21.01 -7.94
N GLU A 167 15.11 -22.30 -8.12
CA GLU A 167 14.59 -22.82 -9.40
C GLU A 167 13.05 -22.71 -9.51
N GLY A 168 12.37 -22.37 -8.41
CA GLY A 168 10.90 -22.28 -8.31
C GLY A 168 10.34 -20.88 -8.01
N GLY A 169 11.16 -19.81 -8.08
CA GLY A 169 10.71 -18.45 -7.79
C GLY A 169 10.75 -18.05 -6.30
N GLY A 170 11.74 -18.56 -5.54
CA GLY A 170 12.00 -18.14 -4.17
C GLY A 170 12.24 -16.63 -4.03
N LEU A 171 11.99 -16.10 -2.83
CA LEU A 171 12.03 -14.67 -2.56
C LEU A 171 13.46 -14.13 -2.54
N ARG A 172 13.88 -13.49 -3.63
CA ARG A 172 15.15 -12.78 -3.70
C ARG A 172 14.99 -11.38 -3.11
N TYR A 173 15.81 -11.01 -2.14
CA TYR A 173 15.89 -9.65 -1.63
C TYR A 173 16.96 -8.83 -2.34
N ILE A 174 16.71 -7.53 -2.51
CA ILE A 174 17.68 -6.51 -2.91
C ILE A 174 17.85 -5.57 -1.73
N SER A 175 18.99 -5.68 -1.05
CA SER A 175 19.30 -4.92 0.17
C SER A 175 20.02 -3.61 -0.12
N LEU A 176 20.06 -2.73 0.88
CA LEU A 176 20.90 -1.53 0.84
C LEU A 176 22.39 -1.88 0.68
N HIS A 177 22.83 -2.97 1.31
CA HIS A 177 24.18 -3.49 1.13
C HIS A 177 24.49 -3.86 -0.34
N ASP A 178 23.55 -4.51 -1.03
CA ASP A 178 23.75 -4.97 -2.42
C ASP A 178 23.97 -3.81 -3.40
N ILE A 179 23.44 -2.62 -3.09
CA ILE A 179 23.63 -1.40 -3.87
C ILE A 179 24.76 -0.51 -3.33
N GLY A 180 25.55 -1.00 -2.38
CA GLY A 180 26.74 -0.32 -1.85
C GLY A 180 26.48 0.71 -0.76
N LEU A 181 25.27 0.75 -0.19
CA LEU A 181 24.94 1.64 0.92
C LEU A 181 25.33 1.03 2.27
N ARG A 182 25.82 1.88 3.17
CA ARG A 182 26.28 1.51 4.52
C ARG A 182 25.40 2.05 5.63
N GLU A 183 24.50 2.96 5.29
CA GLU A 183 23.60 3.64 6.21
C GLU A 183 22.18 3.36 5.77
N GLN A 184 21.31 3.05 6.73
CA GLN A 184 19.91 2.75 6.44
C GLN A 184 19.12 4.03 6.10
N TYR A 185 19.51 5.15 6.68
CA TYR A 185 18.81 6.43 6.54
C TYR A 185 19.81 7.57 6.35
N ALA A 186 19.52 8.43 5.38
CA ALA A 186 20.08 9.78 5.34
C ALA A 186 19.07 10.78 5.91
N ILE A 187 19.56 11.87 6.48
CA ILE A 187 18.72 12.90 7.10
C ILE A 187 18.79 14.16 6.24
N ARG A 188 17.65 14.60 5.73
CA ARG A 188 17.53 15.78 4.89
C ARG A 188 16.51 16.75 5.47
N PHE A 189 16.93 17.99 5.68
CA PHE A 189 16.05 19.06 6.12
C PHE A 189 15.52 19.89 4.94
N PRO A 190 14.35 20.55 5.10
CA PRO A 190 13.82 21.46 4.07
C PRO A 190 14.74 22.64 3.72
N ASP A 191 15.62 23.03 4.65
CA ASP A 191 16.61 24.09 4.47
C ASP A 191 17.85 23.67 3.63
N GLY A 192 17.90 22.40 3.19
CA GLY A 192 18.97 21.86 2.37
C GLY A 192 20.09 21.16 3.14
N ARG A 193 20.10 21.17 4.49
CA ARG A 193 21.04 20.37 5.27
C ARG A 193 20.86 18.88 4.99
N HIS A 194 21.96 18.16 4.77
CA HIS A 194 21.97 16.74 4.45
C HIS A 194 23.09 16.03 5.18
N TYR A 195 22.76 14.96 5.89
CA TYR A 195 23.68 14.15 6.67
C TYR A 195 23.49 12.67 6.32
N SER A 196 24.58 11.92 6.23
CA SER A 196 24.57 10.49 5.95
C SER A 196 24.12 9.64 7.14
N SER A 197 24.14 10.19 8.36
CA SER A 197 23.70 9.50 9.57
C SER A 197 23.35 10.47 10.70
N LEU A 198 22.64 9.96 11.71
CA LEU A 198 22.31 10.72 12.91
C LEU A 198 23.57 11.12 13.71
N GLN A 199 24.61 10.28 13.67
CA GLN A 199 25.89 10.56 14.33
C GLN A 199 26.63 11.72 13.65
N GLN A 200 26.56 11.84 12.33
CA GLN A 200 27.14 12.96 11.61
C GLN A 200 26.38 14.26 11.86
N MET A 201 25.05 14.17 11.99
CA MET A 201 24.19 15.34 12.19
C MET A 201 24.34 15.95 13.58
N LEU A 202 24.36 15.12 14.62
CA LEU A 202 24.21 15.60 16.00
C LEU A 202 25.54 15.96 16.66
N PRO A 203 25.59 17.03 17.47
CA PRO A 203 26.68 17.25 18.41
C PRO A 203 26.88 16.02 19.32
N SER A 204 28.13 15.78 19.73
CA SER A 204 28.48 14.58 20.51
C SER A 204 27.66 14.43 21.79
N GLU A 205 27.35 15.51 22.51
CA GLU A 205 26.48 15.42 23.70
C GLU A 205 25.05 15.01 23.38
N VAL A 206 24.50 15.49 22.26
CA VAL A 206 23.13 15.19 21.82
C VAL A 206 23.04 13.74 21.33
N TYR A 207 24.01 13.29 20.55
CA TYR A 207 24.09 11.89 20.12
C TYR A 207 24.19 10.93 21.31
N ARG A 208 25.00 11.25 22.32
CA ARG A 208 25.07 10.46 23.56
C ARG A 208 23.74 10.45 24.31
N ALA A 209 22.99 11.56 24.32
CA ALA A 209 21.67 11.61 24.93
C ALA A 209 20.66 10.73 24.20
N TRP A 210 20.65 10.76 22.87
CA TRP A 210 19.89 9.83 22.03
C TRP A 210 20.21 8.37 22.37
N MET A 211 21.49 8.01 22.40
CA MET A 211 21.90 6.63 22.73
C MET A 211 21.47 6.22 24.15
N ARG A 212 21.47 7.14 25.12
CA ARG A 212 20.93 6.88 26.46
C ARG A 212 19.42 6.66 26.44
N ALA A 213 18.67 7.44 25.67
CA ALA A 213 17.22 7.28 25.52
C ALA A 213 16.87 5.90 24.95
N VAL A 214 17.57 5.47 23.88
CA VAL A 214 17.41 4.14 23.28
C VAL A 214 17.81 3.03 24.25
N ALA A 215 18.96 3.14 24.91
CA ALA A 215 19.44 2.14 25.86
C ALA A 215 18.56 2.01 27.11
N ARG A 216 17.94 3.10 27.58
CA ARG A 216 16.96 3.05 28.66
C ARG A 216 15.63 2.48 28.18
N GLY A 217 15.16 2.88 27.00
CA GLY A 217 13.90 2.42 26.46
C GLY A 217 13.91 0.92 26.14
N ARG A 218 15.04 0.38 25.67
CA ARG A 218 15.24 -1.06 25.49
C ARG A 218 14.97 -1.87 26.77
N ARG A 219 15.15 -1.27 27.94
CA ARG A 219 14.90 -1.92 29.25
C ARG A 219 13.48 -1.71 29.77
N GLY A 220 12.64 -0.96 29.06
CA GLY A 220 11.27 -0.61 29.45
C GLY A 220 11.01 0.87 29.26
N ALA A 221 10.70 1.28 28.02
CA ALA A 221 10.13 2.59 27.75
C ALA A 221 8.66 2.64 28.21
N PRO A 222 8.18 3.79 28.68
CA PRO A 222 6.81 3.96 29.15
C PRO A 222 5.78 3.79 28.03
N GLU A 223 4.58 3.31 28.40
CA GLU A 223 3.44 3.16 27.48
C GLU A 223 2.58 4.44 27.38
N ASP A 224 2.56 5.23 28.45
CA ASP A 224 1.71 6.40 28.65
C ASP A 224 2.41 7.74 28.32
N VAL A 225 3.66 7.70 27.87
CA VAL A 225 4.43 8.87 27.44
C VAL A 225 4.66 8.81 25.94
N SER A 226 4.51 9.95 25.26
CA SER A 226 4.79 10.03 23.82
C SER A 226 6.28 9.83 23.51
N ALA A 227 6.59 9.36 22.30
CA ALA A 227 7.96 9.24 21.82
C ALA A 227 8.69 10.59 21.86
N HIS A 228 7.97 11.67 21.52
CA HIS A 228 8.47 13.03 21.59
C HIS A 228 8.90 13.41 23.00
N ASP A 229 8.00 13.31 23.98
CA ASP A 229 8.26 13.74 25.35
C ASP A 229 9.29 12.85 26.03
N TYR A 230 9.26 11.55 25.72
CA TYR A 230 10.26 10.61 26.20
C TYR A 230 11.67 11.02 25.74
N VAL A 231 11.90 11.24 24.43
CA VAL A 231 13.23 11.64 23.95
C VAL A 231 13.60 13.05 24.43
N ALA A 232 12.65 13.98 24.46
CA ALA A 232 12.87 15.34 24.95
C ALA A 232 13.33 15.37 26.42
N SER A 233 12.87 14.42 27.25
CA SER A 233 13.30 14.27 28.64
C SER A 233 14.80 13.97 28.79
N PHE A 234 15.45 13.42 27.76
CA PHE A 234 16.90 13.21 27.72
C PHE A 234 17.64 14.37 27.07
N CYS A 235 17.06 14.96 26.00
CA CYS A 235 17.62 16.11 25.31
C CYS A 235 16.54 16.81 24.47
N PRO A 236 16.13 18.04 24.81
CA PRO A 236 15.12 18.80 24.06
C PRO A 236 15.75 19.50 22.84
N ASN A 237 16.60 18.80 22.08
CA ASN A 237 17.24 19.35 20.88
C ASN A 237 16.25 19.30 19.70
N THR A 238 16.01 20.44 19.07
CA THR A 238 15.00 20.59 18.00
C THR A 238 15.27 19.68 16.78
N ASP A 239 16.52 19.57 16.34
CA ASP A 239 16.86 18.73 15.18
C ASP A 239 16.71 17.24 15.49
N LEU A 240 17.10 16.81 16.69
CA LEU A 240 16.84 15.43 17.16
C LEU A 240 15.34 15.14 17.21
N LEU A 241 14.54 16.02 17.78
CA LEU A 241 13.09 15.83 17.90
C LEU A 241 12.39 15.84 16.53
N ALA A 242 12.91 16.59 15.56
CA ALA A 242 12.45 16.52 14.17
C ALA A 242 12.74 15.15 13.54
N VAL A 243 13.91 14.55 13.80
CA VAL A 243 14.22 13.18 13.34
C VAL A 243 13.33 12.15 14.02
N VAL A 244 13.06 12.29 15.32
CA VAL A 244 12.13 11.41 16.05
C VAL A 244 10.74 11.47 15.41
N ASP A 245 10.26 12.65 15.05
CA ASP A 245 8.98 12.83 14.36
C ASP A 245 8.98 12.20 12.96
N ALA A 246 10.07 12.39 12.20
CA ALA A 246 10.23 11.79 10.87
C ALA A 246 10.23 10.25 10.93
N ILE A 247 10.90 9.65 11.92
CA ILE A 247 10.89 8.19 12.11
C ILE A 247 9.47 7.72 12.46
N ALA A 248 8.81 8.38 13.42
CA ALA A 248 7.46 8.01 13.85
C ALA A 248 6.45 8.05 12.68
N ILE A 249 6.45 9.15 11.92
CA ILE A 249 5.56 9.33 10.76
C ILE A 249 5.86 8.29 9.68
N THR A 250 7.14 8.05 9.40
CA THR A 250 7.54 7.08 8.37
C THR A 250 7.12 5.65 8.72
N ALA A 251 7.28 5.27 9.99
CA ALA A 251 7.01 3.91 10.43
C ALA A 251 5.51 3.62 10.65
N SER A 252 4.71 4.64 10.99
CA SER A 252 3.34 4.44 11.51
C SER A 252 2.27 5.36 10.93
N GLY A 253 2.66 6.42 10.22
CA GLY A 253 1.74 7.46 9.76
C GLY A 253 1.26 8.43 10.85
N VAL A 254 1.81 8.39 12.07
CA VAL A 254 1.48 9.34 13.15
C VAL A 254 2.70 10.12 13.65
N SER A 255 2.46 11.33 14.16
CA SER A 255 3.51 12.13 14.80
C SER A 255 4.07 11.44 16.04
N SER A 256 5.33 11.72 16.35
CA SER A 256 6.01 11.34 17.59
C SER A 256 5.27 11.79 18.86
N ARG A 257 4.42 12.81 18.77
CA ARG A 257 3.58 13.29 19.89
C ARG A 257 2.41 12.36 20.21
N SER A 258 1.97 11.57 19.23
CA SER A 258 0.86 10.63 19.38
C SER A 258 1.33 9.18 19.45
N MET A 259 2.58 8.89 19.09
CA MET A 259 3.18 7.56 19.19
C MET A 259 3.66 7.30 20.63
N PRO A 260 3.29 6.17 21.25
CA PRO A 260 3.86 5.76 22.54
C PRO A 260 5.37 5.53 22.49
N ALA A 261 6.08 5.87 23.56
CA ALA A 261 7.53 5.73 23.63
C ALA A 261 7.99 4.28 23.50
N HIS A 262 7.26 3.32 24.09
CA HIS A 262 7.59 1.90 23.96
C HIS A 262 7.59 1.40 22.50
N GLU A 263 6.56 1.74 21.72
CA GLU A 263 6.46 1.41 20.30
C GLU A 263 7.57 2.07 19.49
N PHE A 264 7.83 3.36 19.73
CA PHE A 264 8.90 4.08 19.03
C PHE A 264 10.26 3.43 19.27
N ILE A 265 10.55 3.06 20.51
CA ILE A 265 11.83 2.42 20.84
C ILE A 265 11.93 1.05 20.20
N GLN A 266 10.85 0.27 20.15
CA GLN A 266 10.83 -1.01 19.46
C GLN A 266 11.13 -0.84 17.96
N ILE A 267 10.51 0.14 17.30
CA ILE A 267 10.80 0.50 15.90
C ILE A 267 12.29 0.83 15.70
N VAL A 268 12.86 1.66 16.57
CA VAL A 268 14.30 2.03 16.49
C VAL A 268 15.20 0.80 16.64
N LEU A 269 14.85 -0.12 17.54
CA LEU A 269 15.60 -1.34 17.75
C LEU A 269 15.50 -2.31 16.57
N ASP A 270 14.31 -2.46 15.99
CA ASP A 270 14.08 -3.34 14.83
C ASP A 270 14.74 -2.79 13.57
N SER A 271 14.68 -1.47 13.35
CA SER A 271 15.44 -0.81 12.29
C SER A 271 16.94 -1.02 12.48
N ALA A 272 17.47 -0.82 13.69
CA ALA A 272 18.89 -1.04 13.97
C ALA A 272 19.31 -2.50 13.79
N ALA A 273 18.43 -3.46 14.11
CA ALA A 273 18.68 -4.89 13.91
C ALA A 273 18.67 -5.29 12.43
N ALA A 274 17.83 -4.64 11.61
CA ALA A 274 17.84 -4.81 10.17
C ALA A 274 19.10 -4.18 9.54
N GLY A 275 19.48 -2.97 9.96
CA GLY A 275 20.66 -2.27 9.46
C GLY A 275 20.68 -2.19 7.92
N THR A 276 21.76 -2.65 7.30
CA THR A 276 21.90 -2.69 5.84
C THR A 276 21.20 -3.88 5.18
N ASP A 277 20.65 -4.81 5.96
CA ASP A 277 19.79 -5.90 5.45
C ASP A 277 18.34 -5.45 5.24
N PHE A 278 18.04 -4.16 5.49
CA PHE A 278 16.83 -3.54 4.97
C PHE A 278 16.79 -3.74 3.45
N ALA A 279 15.74 -4.40 2.97
CA ALA A 279 15.72 -4.93 1.61
C ALA A 279 14.31 -5.02 1.06
N MET A 280 14.19 -4.83 -0.25
CA MET A 280 12.95 -5.04 -0.99
C MET A 280 12.98 -6.40 -1.67
N PRO A 281 11.85 -7.12 -1.76
CA PRO A 281 11.79 -8.28 -2.61
C PRO A 281 11.93 -7.88 -4.08
N ALA A 282 12.68 -8.66 -4.84
CA ALA A 282 12.85 -8.48 -6.26
C ALA A 282 11.52 -8.73 -6.97
N GLY A 283 11.05 -7.74 -7.73
CA GLY A 283 9.73 -7.80 -8.37
C GLY A 283 8.63 -7.13 -7.55
N GLY A 284 8.95 -6.59 -6.37
CA GLY A 284 8.03 -5.77 -5.59
C GLY A 284 7.56 -6.40 -4.28
N VAL A 285 6.66 -5.68 -3.59
CA VAL A 285 5.87 -6.21 -2.46
C VAL A 285 4.66 -7.00 -2.92
#